data_AF-A0A4Q3HXW1-F1
#
_entry.id   AF-A0A4Q3HXW1-F1
#
_cell.length_a   1.000
_cell.length_b   1.000
_cell.length_c   1.000
_cell.angle_alpha   90.00
_cell.angle_beta   90.00
_cell.angle_gamma   90.00
#
_symmetry.space_group_name_H-M   'P 1'
#
loop_
_entity.id
_entity.type
_entity.pdbx_description
1 polymer ?
#
loop_
_entity_poly.entity_id
_entity_poly.type
_entity_poly.pdbx_seq_one_letter_code
_entity_poly.pdbx_strand_id
1 'polypeptide(L)'
;IAAGDCVLAVSASGSTPYVLKIVEIAGARGAKVVALANNPDAPLFDHADVAVLLETPPELVAGSTRMGAGTAQKLAFNMLSTLAAIKLGHVHDGHMVNLRADNAKLRTRAAGMVADIAGVTADEAVRYLQVADGSVKIAVLLAEGAPDIDAAQSLLIRSDQVLRKALAELKMTETTETRAARR
;
A
#
# COMPACT_ATOMS: atom_id res chain seq x y z
N ILE A 1 -17.94 -9.09 -5.63
CA ILE A 1 -18.81 -7.95 -5.31
C ILE A 1 -19.88 -8.40 -4.34
N ALA A 2 -19.60 -8.20 -3.07
CA ALA A 2 -20.45 -8.46 -1.92
C ALA A 2 -20.15 -7.42 -0.83
N ALA A 3 -20.87 -7.48 0.29
CA ALA A 3 -20.57 -6.67 1.47
C ALA A 3 -19.11 -6.86 1.93
N GLY A 4 -18.43 -5.74 2.21
CA GLY A 4 -17.00 -5.71 2.53
C GLY A 4 -16.09 -5.44 1.33
N ASP A 5 -16.56 -5.63 0.09
CA ASP A 5 -15.84 -5.18 -1.10
C ASP A 5 -15.99 -3.67 -1.30
N CYS A 6 -14.97 -3.06 -1.92
CA CYS A 6 -15.01 -1.69 -2.43
C CYS A 6 -14.85 -1.71 -3.96
N VAL A 7 -15.81 -1.13 -4.68
CA VAL A 7 -15.82 -1.01 -6.13
C VAL A 7 -15.39 0.40 -6.52
N LEU A 8 -14.27 0.50 -7.23
CA LEU A 8 -13.80 1.74 -7.85
C LEU A 8 -14.36 1.83 -9.27
N ALA A 9 -15.40 2.64 -9.46
CA ALA A 9 -16.03 2.85 -10.75
C ALA A 9 -15.44 4.07 -11.43
N VAL A 10 -14.91 3.90 -12.65
CA VAL A 10 -14.25 4.98 -13.39
C VAL A 10 -14.88 5.14 -14.77
N SER A 11 -15.24 6.37 -15.11
CA SER A 11 -15.72 6.74 -16.44
C SER A 11 -15.47 8.23 -16.67
N ALA A 12 -14.70 8.58 -17.70
CA ALA A 12 -14.45 9.99 -18.00
C ALA A 12 -15.75 10.75 -18.28
N SER A 13 -16.67 10.16 -19.06
CA SER A 13 -17.97 10.77 -19.35
C SER A 13 -18.93 10.72 -18.17
N GLY A 14 -18.74 9.77 -17.24
CA GLY A 14 -19.67 9.50 -16.15
C GLY A 14 -20.94 8.76 -16.57
N SER A 15 -21.07 8.41 -17.85
CA SER A 15 -22.31 7.89 -18.45
C SER A 15 -22.14 6.54 -19.13
N THR A 16 -20.98 5.90 -19.01
CA THR A 16 -20.69 4.61 -19.65
C THR A 16 -21.66 3.53 -19.13
N PRO A 17 -22.55 2.95 -19.98
CA PRO A 17 -23.63 2.09 -19.52
C PRO A 17 -23.16 0.86 -18.72
N TYR A 18 -22.03 0.28 -19.13
CA TYR A 18 -21.42 -0.85 -18.43
C TYR A 18 -21.04 -0.51 -16.98
N VAL A 19 -20.45 0.68 -16.77
CA VAL A 19 -20.00 1.13 -15.44
C VAL A 19 -21.22 1.43 -14.56
N LEU A 20 -22.22 2.12 -15.10
CA LEU A 20 -23.49 2.37 -14.40
C LEU A 20 -24.15 1.06 -13.96
N LYS A 21 -24.17 0.05 -14.82
CA LYS A 21 -24.77 -1.24 -14.46
C LYS A 21 -24.00 -1.95 -13.35
N ILE A 22 -22.68 -1.85 -13.34
CA ILE A 22 -21.84 -2.43 -12.28
C ILE A 22 -22.10 -1.76 -10.93
N VAL A 23 -22.18 -0.44 -10.88
CA VAL A 23 -22.38 0.26 -9.59
C VAL A 23 -23.76 -0.02 -9.00
N GLU A 24 -24.80 -0.13 -9.83
CA GLU A 24 -26.12 -0.59 -9.38
C GLU A 24 -26.05 -1.99 -8.74
N ILE A 25 -25.40 -2.94 -9.44
CA ILE A 25 -25.24 -4.32 -8.94
C ILE A 25 -24.40 -4.34 -7.66
N ALA A 26 -23.36 -3.52 -7.60
CA ALA A 26 -22.47 -3.44 -6.44
C ALA A 26 -23.20 -2.92 -5.20
N GLY A 27 -23.92 -1.79 -5.34
CA GLY A 27 -24.72 -1.22 -4.27
C GLY A 27 -25.82 -2.17 -3.80
N ALA A 28 -26.53 -2.82 -4.72
CA ALA A 28 -27.55 -3.81 -4.38
C ALA A 28 -27.01 -5.03 -3.62
N ARG A 29 -25.71 -5.34 -3.76
CA ARG A 29 -25.02 -6.41 -3.03
C ARG A 29 -24.30 -5.93 -1.76
N GLY A 30 -24.46 -4.67 -1.38
CA GLY A 30 -23.88 -4.07 -0.17
C GLY A 30 -22.39 -3.73 -0.28
N ALA A 31 -21.80 -3.75 -1.47
CA ALA A 31 -20.43 -3.26 -1.67
C ALA A 31 -20.41 -1.73 -1.63
N LYS A 32 -19.31 -1.15 -1.15
CA LYS A 32 -19.10 0.30 -1.21
C LYS A 32 -18.69 0.74 -2.61
N VAL A 33 -19.24 1.84 -3.09
CA VAL A 33 -18.97 2.38 -4.43
C VAL A 33 -18.25 3.73 -4.33
N VAL A 34 -17.06 3.80 -4.92
CA VAL A 34 -16.34 5.06 -5.15
C VAL A 34 -16.37 5.36 -6.65
N ALA A 35 -16.96 6.48 -7.02
CA ALA A 35 -17.10 6.93 -8.41
C ALA A 35 -16.06 7.98 -8.76
N LEU A 36 -15.37 7.79 -9.90
CA LEU A 36 -14.44 8.76 -10.47
C LEU A 36 -14.91 9.12 -11.89
N ALA A 37 -15.21 10.40 -12.10
CA ALA A 37 -15.57 10.94 -13.41
C ALA A 37 -14.98 12.33 -13.61
N ASN A 38 -14.93 12.78 -14.87
CA ASN A 38 -14.32 14.06 -15.23
C ASN A 38 -15.35 15.16 -15.52
N ASN A 39 -16.63 14.80 -15.58
CA ASN A 39 -17.75 15.73 -15.76
C ASN A 39 -18.49 15.94 -14.43
N PRO A 40 -18.86 17.19 -14.07
CA PRO A 40 -19.54 17.49 -12.81
C PRO A 40 -20.92 16.81 -12.70
N ASP A 41 -21.68 16.76 -13.79
CA ASP A 41 -23.04 16.21 -13.82
C ASP A 41 -23.07 14.73 -14.24
N ALA A 42 -22.02 13.98 -13.90
CA ALA A 42 -21.90 12.57 -14.25
C ALA A 42 -22.99 11.71 -13.56
N PRO A 43 -23.84 10.98 -14.31
CA PRO A 43 -24.83 10.07 -13.73
C PRO A 43 -24.23 9.01 -12.81
N LEU A 44 -22.95 8.67 -13.00
CA LEU A 44 -22.21 7.76 -12.14
C LEU A 44 -22.19 8.21 -10.67
N PHE A 45 -22.28 9.50 -10.38
CA PHE A 45 -22.26 10.03 -9.01
C PHE A 45 -23.53 9.72 -8.23
N ASP A 46 -24.67 9.55 -8.90
CA ASP A 46 -25.96 9.25 -8.25
C ASP A 46 -25.98 7.88 -7.55
N HIS A 47 -25.05 7.00 -7.90
CA HIS A 47 -24.93 5.64 -7.39
C HIS A 47 -23.72 5.45 -6.46
N ALA A 48 -23.04 6.53 -6.07
CA ALA A 48 -21.78 6.46 -5.34
C ALA A 48 -21.94 6.74 -3.84
N ASP A 49 -21.23 5.98 -3.00
CA ASP A 49 -21.01 6.36 -1.60
C ASP A 49 -20.00 7.53 -1.50
N VAL A 50 -19.03 7.57 -2.42
CA VAL A 50 -18.03 8.63 -2.54
C VAL A 50 -17.88 9.03 -4.00
N ALA A 51 -18.18 10.29 -4.32
CA ALA A 51 -17.98 10.87 -5.63
C ALA A 51 -16.67 11.67 -5.68
N VAL A 52 -15.84 11.40 -6.69
CA VAL A 52 -14.59 12.12 -6.95
C VAL A 52 -14.67 12.73 -8.35
N LEU A 53 -14.94 14.03 -8.39
CA LEU A 53 -14.86 14.81 -9.62
C LEU A 53 -13.39 15.12 -9.93
N LEU A 54 -12.89 14.52 -11.00
CA LEU A 54 -11.58 14.79 -11.58
C LEU A 54 -11.75 15.79 -12.73
N GLU A 55 -12.23 16.99 -12.43
CA GLU A 55 -12.54 17.99 -13.45
C GLU A 55 -11.32 18.28 -14.34
N THR A 56 -11.54 18.18 -15.65
CA THR A 56 -10.52 18.48 -16.66
C THR A 56 -11.12 19.40 -17.72
N PRO A 57 -10.33 20.32 -18.30
CA PRO A 57 -10.78 21.14 -19.42
C PRO A 57 -11.10 20.26 -20.66
N PRO A 58 -11.76 20.83 -21.68
CA PRO A 58 -11.96 20.15 -22.95
C PRO A 58 -10.65 19.59 -23.53
N GLU A 59 -10.72 18.40 -24.11
CA GLU A 59 -9.56 17.72 -24.68
C GLU A 59 -9.06 18.43 -25.94
N LEU A 60 -7.73 18.46 -26.13
CA LEU A 60 -7.11 19.02 -27.33
C LEU A 60 -7.60 18.32 -28.61
N VAL A 61 -7.73 16.99 -28.55
CA VAL A 61 -8.40 16.19 -29.59
C VAL A 61 -9.79 15.88 -29.07
N ALA A 62 -10.81 16.43 -29.71
CA ALA A 62 -12.20 16.30 -29.29
C ALA A 62 -12.57 14.83 -29.02
N GLY A 63 -13.02 14.56 -27.80
CA GLY A 63 -13.43 13.22 -27.34
C GLY A 63 -12.29 12.25 -26.98
N SER A 64 -11.02 12.62 -27.17
CA SER A 64 -9.88 11.75 -26.86
C SER A 64 -9.52 11.77 -25.36
N THR A 65 -10.44 11.31 -24.52
CA THR A 65 -10.34 11.29 -23.04
C THR A 65 -9.20 10.44 -22.49
N ARG A 66 -8.50 9.65 -23.33
CA ARG A 66 -7.22 9.01 -22.95
C ARG A 66 -6.10 10.03 -22.63
N MET A 67 -6.31 11.31 -22.93
CA MET A 67 -5.36 12.40 -22.72
C MET A 67 -5.52 13.02 -21.33
N GLY A 68 -6.19 14.17 -21.21
CA GLY A 68 -6.34 14.90 -19.96
C GLY A 68 -7.07 14.09 -18.90
N ALA A 69 -8.25 13.58 -19.25
CA ALA A 69 -9.08 12.82 -18.32
C ALA A 69 -8.39 11.53 -17.83
N GLY A 70 -7.79 10.76 -18.74
CA GLY A 70 -7.04 9.55 -18.43
C GLY A 70 -5.80 9.81 -17.56
N THR A 71 -5.12 10.93 -17.79
CA THR A 71 -3.99 11.36 -16.94
C THR A 71 -4.45 11.68 -15.53
N ALA A 72 -5.56 12.43 -15.39
CA ALA A 72 -6.14 12.74 -14.08
C ALA A 72 -6.54 11.45 -13.32
N GLN A 73 -7.18 10.51 -14.00
CA GLN A 73 -7.54 9.20 -13.43
C GLN A 73 -6.31 8.40 -12.97
N LYS A 74 -5.24 8.35 -13.79
CA LYS A 74 -3.98 7.72 -13.41
C LYS A 74 -3.40 8.34 -12.13
N LEU A 75 -3.39 9.67 -12.03
CA LEU A 75 -2.88 10.36 -10.85
C LEU A 75 -3.72 10.02 -9.61
N ALA A 76 -5.04 10.00 -9.73
CA ALA A 76 -5.94 9.59 -8.66
C ALA A 76 -5.66 8.16 -8.19
N PHE A 77 -5.50 7.20 -9.11
CA PHE A 77 -5.17 5.81 -8.75
C PHE A 77 -3.78 5.66 -8.13
N ASN A 78 -2.80 6.43 -8.58
CA ASN A 78 -1.48 6.47 -7.95
C ASN A 78 -1.57 6.97 -6.50
N MET A 79 -2.34 8.03 -6.25
CA MET A 79 -2.56 8.55 -4.89
C MET A 79 -3.29 7.53 -4.03
N LEU A 80 -4.39 6.95 -4.52
CA LEU A 80 -5.20 6.00 -3.78
C LEU A 80 -4.38 4.76 -3.39
N SER A 81 -3.70 4.14 -4.36
CA SER A 81 -2.88 2.94 -4.11
C SER A 81 -1.71 3.22 -3.17
N THR A 82 -1.05 4.37 -3.31
CA THR A 82 0.05 4.76 -2.43
C THR A 82 -0.43 5.01 -1.00
N LEU A 83 -1.53 5.73 -0.82
CA LEU A 83 -2.11 5.99 0.50
C LEU A 83 -2.59 4.69 1.16
N ALA A 84 -3.20 3.78 0.39
CA ALA A 84 -3.56 2.45 0.87
C ALA A 84 -2.34 1.66 1.34
N ALA A 85 -1.26 1.64 0.54
CA ALA A 85 -0.01 0.98 0.90
C ALA A 85 0.60 1.56 2.20
N ILE A 86 0.59 2.89 2.36
CA ILE A 86 1.05 3.54 3.60
C ILE A 86 0.20 3.10 4.79
N LYS A 87 -1.13 3.13 4.67
CA LYS A 87 -2.06 2.75 5.75
C LYS A 87 -1.97 1.27 6.12
N LEU A 88 -1.66 0.40 5.16
CA LEU A 88 -1.42 -1.04 5.37
C LEU A 88 0.01 -1.35 5.86
N GLY A 89 0.80 -0.33 6.23
CA GLY A 89 2.16 -0.52 6.74
C GLY A 89 3.14 -1.04 5.70
N HIS A 90 2.86 -0.88 4.40
CA HIS A 90 3.72 -1.33 3.32
C HIS A 90 4.87 -0.36 3.00
N VAL A 91 4.84 0.82 3.62
CA VAL A 91 5.83 1.87 3.47
C VAL A 91 6.48 2.20 4.81
N HIS A 92 7.80 2.37 4.81
CA HIS A 92 8.57 2.84 5.96
C HIS A 92 9.63 3.83 5.44
N ASP A 93 9.54 5.09 5.86
CA ASP A 93 10.53 6.15 5.60
C ASP A 93 10.91 6.30 4.12
N GLY A 94 9.89 6.25 3.26
CA GLY A 94 10.03 6.34 1.80
C GLY A 94 10.31 5.01 1.11
N HIS A 95 10.60 3.94 1.87
CA HIS A 95 10.84 2.60 1.32
C HIS A 95 9.56 1.77 1.24
N MET A 96 9.37 1.10 0.10
CA MET A 96 8.32 0.09 -0.10
C MET A 96 8.77 -1.24 0.54
N VAL A 97 8.54 -1.38 1.85
CA VAL A 97 8.99 -2.52 2.65
C VAL A 97 8.11 -3.77 2.52
N ASN A 98 6.93 -3.67 1.89
CA ASN A 98 6.14 -4.85 1.50
C ASN A 98 6.63 -5.46 0.17
N LEU A 99 7.92 -5.78 0.12
CA LEU A 99 8.61 -6.34 -1.03
C LEU A 99 9.11 -7.74 -0.69
N ARG A 100 8.88 -8.70 -1.59
CA ARG A 100 9.56 -9.99 -1.58
C ARG A 100 10.58 -10.03 -2.71
N ALA A 101 11.84 -10.25 -2.36
CA ALA A 101 12.95 -10.17 -3.29
C ALA A 101 13.15 -11.47 -4.10
N ASP A 102 12.30 -11.71 -5.12
CA ASP A 102 12.30 -12.94 -5.92
C ASP A 102 13.31 -12.96 -7.09
N ASN A 103 13.80 -11.80 -7.53
CA ASN A 103 14.74 -11.67 -8.64
C ASN A 103 15.96 -10.83 -8.28
N ALA A 104 17.02 -10.89 -9.11
CA ALA A 104 18.30 -10.24 -8.82
C ALA A 104 18.17 -8.73 -8.57
N LYS A 105 17.37 -8.03 -9.39
CA LYS A 105 17.12 -6.58 -9.22
C LYS A 105 16.42 -6.29 -7.90
N LEU A 106 15.40 -7.08 -7.54
CA LEU A 106 14.66 -6.89 -6.29
C LEU A 106 15.50 -7.26 -5.06
N ARG A 107 16.40 -8.25 -5.17
CA ARG A 107 17.37 -8.58 -4.11
C ARG A 107 18.32 -7.43 -3.82
N THR A 108 18.92 -6.82 -4.84
CA THR A 108 19.78 -5.65 -4.66
C THR A 108 19.01 -4.48 -4.04
N ARG A 109 17.79 -4.20 -4.52
CA ARG A 109 16.94 -3.14 -3.96
C ARG A 109 16.57 -3.40 -2.51
N ALA A 110 16.15 -4.64 -2.19
CA ALA A 110 15.78 -5.04 -0.84
C ALA A 110 16.99 -4.92 0.12
N ALA A 111 18.18 -5.35 -0.30
CA ALA A 111 19.39 -5.24 0.52
C ALA A 111 19.72 -3.79 0.84
N GLY A 112 19.59 -2.89 -0.14
CA GLY A 112 19.72 -1.45 0.08
C GLY A 112 18.72 -0.91 1.10
N MET A 113 17.44 -1.34 1.04
CA MET A 113 16.42 -0.95 2.03
C MET A 113 16.78 -1.43 3.44
N VAL A 114 17.19 -2.69 3.58
CA VAL A 114 17.52 -3.25 4.90
C VAL A 114 18.74 -2.55 5.50
N ALA A 115 19.78 -2.32 4.70
CA ALA A 115 20.98 -1.61 5.12
C ALA A 115 20.66 -0.18 5.59
N ASP A 116 19.85 0.55 4.83
CA ASP A 116 19.46 1.93 5.15
C ASP A 116 18.59 2.01 6.41
N ILE A 117 17.61 1.10 6.54
CA ILE A 117 16.67 1.13 7.67
C ILE A 117 17.34 0.65 8.98
N ALA A 118 18.11 -0.43 8.94
CA ALA A 118 18.72 -1.04 10.13
C ALA A 118 20.14 -0.51 10.44
N GLY A 119 20.70 0.34 9.57
CA GLY A 119 22.06 0.88 9.76
C GLY A 119 23.16 -0.17 9.68
N VAL A 120 22.94 -1.27 8.94
CA VAL A 120 23.90 -2.38 8.78
C VAL A 120 24.63 -2.31 7.44
N THR A 121 25.72 -3.07 7.30
CA THR A 121 26.44 -3.17 6.02
C THR A 121 25.60 -3.86 4.93
N ALA A 122 25.96 -3.65 3.66
CA ALA A 122 25.29 -4.32 2.55
C ALA A 122 25.39 -5.86 2.64
N ASP A 123 26.54 -6.38 3.08
CA ASP A 123 26.75 -7.83 3.23
C ASP A 123 25.91 -8.41 4.38
N GLU A 124 25.77 -7.68 5.50
CA GLU A 124 24.83 -8.03 6.57
C GLU A 124 23.38 -8.03 6.07
N ALA A 125 22.97 -6.98 5.36
CA ALA A 125 21.63 -6.88 4.81
C ALA A 125 21.29 -8.05 3.88
N VAL A 126 22.23 -8.48 3.02
CA VAL A 126 22.07 -9.66 2.15
C VAL A 126 21.88 -10.92 2.98
N ARG A 127 22.66 -11.13 4.04
CA ARG A 127 22.52 -12.30 4.92
C ARG A 127 21.16 -12.32 5.62
N TYR A 128 20.72 -11.20 6.19
CA TYR A 128 19.40 -11.12 6.83
C TYR A 128 18.26 -11.34 5.84
N LEU A 129 18.38 -10.84 4.60
CA LEU A 129 17.38 -11.12 3.55
C LEU A 129 17.31 -12.57 3.13
N GLN A 130 18.45 -13.28 3.10
CA GLN A 130 18.47 -14.72 2.81
C GLN A 130 17.76 -15.50 3.91
N VAL A 131 18.04 -15.19 5.18
CA VAL A 131 17.36 -15.80 6.33
C VAL A 131 15.87 -15.49 6.31
N ALA A 132 15.49 -14.25 5.98
CA ALA A 132 14.11 -13.80 5.92
C ALA A 132 13.35 -14.24 4.65
N ASP A 133 13.90 -15.14 3.84
CA ASP A 133 13.33 -15.60 2.56
C ASP A 133 12.85 -14.45 1.65
N GLY A 134 13.68 -13.41 1.57
CA GLY A 134 13.47 -12.22 0.75
C GLY A 134 12.48 -11.20 1.33
N SER A 135 11.97 -11.37 2.54
CA SER A 135 11.10 -10.40 3.23
C SER A 135 11.90 -9.25 3.85
N VAL A 136 11.69 -8.03 3.35
CA VAL A 136 12.39 -6.83 3.87
C VAL A 136 12.04 -6.57 5.32
N LYS A 137 10.76 -6.64 5.71
CA LYS A 137 10.34 -6.33 7.09
C LYS A 137 10.94 -7.30 8.11
N ILE A 138 10.96 -8.59 7.78
CA ILE A 138 11.55 -9.62 8.67
C ILE A 138 13.06 -9.41 8.73
N ALA A 139 13.73 -9.18 7.59
CA ALA A 139 15.17 -8.94 7.56
C ALA A 139 15.58 -7.73 8.42
N VAL A 140 14.82 -6.63 8.36
CA VAL A 140 15.05 -5.46 9.23
C VAL A 140 14.90 -5.83 10.71
N LEU A 141 13.85 -6.55 11.09
CA LEU A 141 13.63 -6.92 12.49
C LEU A 141 14.72 -7.85 13.02
N LEU A 142 15.18 -8.82 12.21
CA LEU A 142 16.31 -9.68 12.56
C LEU A 142 17.60 -8.88 12.73
N ALA A 143 17.85 -7.92 11.83
CA ALA A 143 19.01 -7.03 11.92
C ALA A 143 18.98 -6.15 13.18
N GLU A 144 17.78 -5.77 13.64
CA GLU A 144 17.55 -4.97 14.85
C GLU A 144 17.42 -5.81 16.13
N GLY A 145 17.69 -7.11 16.09
CA GLY A 145 17.80 -7.96 17.29
C GLY A 145 16.62 -8.89 17.56
N ALA A 146 15.65 -9.05 16.64
CA ALA A 146 14.64 -10.09 16.78
C ALA A 146 15.32 -11.48 16.77
N PRO A 147 14.97 -12.40 17.71
CA PRO A 147 15.74 -13.62 17.93
C PRO A 147 15.61 -14.62 16.77
N ASP A 148 14.45 -14.67 16.15
CA ASP A 148 14.14 -15.56 15.04
C ASP A 148 13.01 -15.00 14.16
N ILE A 149 12.71 -15.73 13.08
CA ILE A 149 11.69 -15.36 12.09
C ILE A 149 10.29 -15.35 12.72
N ASP A 150 10.00 -16.28 13.62
CA ASP A 150 8.67 -16.43 14.23
C ASP A 150 8.37 -15.27 15.18
N ALA A 151 9.37 -14.83 15.95
CA ALA A 151 9.31 -13.63 16.77
C ALA A 151 9.12 -12.37 15.92
N ALA A 152 9.88 -12.24 14.82
CA ALA A 152 9.73 -11.13 13.89
C ALA A 152 8.34 -11.09 13.23
N GLN A 153 7.81 -12.24 12.80
CA GLN A 153 6.45 -12.35 12.25
C GLN A 153 5.38 -12.00 13.29
N SER A 154 5.53 -12.49 14.52
CA SER A 154 4.63 -12.21 15.63
C SER A 154 4.59 -10.72 15.98
N LEU A 155 5.75 -10.05 15.97
CA LEU A 155 5.85 -8.59 16.13
C LEU A 155 5.12 -7.85 15.00
N LEU A 156 5.31 -8.26 13.74
CA LEU A 156 4.61 -7.65 12.61
C LEU A 156 3.09 -7.82 12.69
N ILE A 157 2.60 -8.99 13.08
CA ILE A 157 1.16 -9.26 13.24
C ILE A 157 0.57 -8.34 14.33
N ARG A 158 1.20 -8.28 15.51
CA ARG A 158 0.74 -7.42 16.62
C ARG A 158 0.85 -5.93 16.32
N SER A 159 1.70 -5.56 15.36
CA SER A 159 1.92 -4.19 14.91
C SER A 159 1.09 -3.79 13.68
N ASP A 160 0.07 -4.55 13.30
CA ASP A 160 -0.74 -4.31 12.09
C ASP A 160 0.12 -4.19 10.82
N GLN A 161 1.21 -4.95 10.74
CA GLN A 161 2.22 -4.91 9.68
C GLN A 161 2.97 -3.58 9.57
N VAL A 162 2.85 -2.65 10.53
CA VAL A 162 3.57 -1.37 10.53
C VAL A 162 4.97 -1.55 11.14
N LEU A 163 6.00 -1.53 10.29
CA LEU A 163 7.40 -1.76 10.70
C LEU A 163 7.87 -0.80 11.81
N ARG A 164 7.46 0.47 11.76
CA ARG A 164 7.81 1.46 12.79
C ARG A 164 7.29 1.08 14.17
N LYS A 165 6.06 0.54 14.26
CA LYS A 165 5.49 0.07 15.53
C LYS A 165 6.25 -1.18 16.03
N ALA A 166 6.54 -2.12 15.14
CA ALA A 166 7.26 -3.34 15.47
C ALA A 166 8.67 -3.07 16.02
N LEU A 167 9.40 -2.14 15.40
CA LEU A 167 10.73 -1.71 15.88
C LEU A 167 10.68 -1.02 17.24
N ALA A 168 9.65 -0.21 17.50
CA ALA A 168 9.48 0.43 18.80
C ALA A 168 9.19 -0.60 19.89
N GLU A 169 8.35 -1.60 19.61
CA GLU A 169 8.05 -2.68 20.55
C GLU A 169 9.28 -3.55 20.86
N LEU A 170 10.09 -3.89 19.84
CA LEU A 170 11.32 -4.64 19.99
C LEU A 170 12.29 -3.95 20.97
N LYS A 171 12.53 -2.65 20.78
CA LYS A 171 13.43 -1.85 21.64
C LYS A 171 12.96 -1.73 23.10
N MET A 172 11.64 -1.71 23.31
CA MET A 172 11.07 -1.70 24.66
C MET A 172 11.28 -3.03 25.40
N THR A 173 11.26 -4.14 24.67
CA THR A 173 11.48 -5.49 25.22
C THR A 173 12.93 -5.64 25.67
N GLU A 174 13.90 -5.26 24.83
CA GLU A 174 15.34 -5.27 25.16
C GLU A 174 15.66 -4.41 26.39
N THR A 175 15.06 -3.23 26.50
CA THR A 175 15.27 -2.32 27.63
C THR A 175 14.74 -2.91 28.93
N THR A 176 13.65 -3.68 28.87
CA THR A 176 13.02 -4.31 30.04
C THR A 176 13.83 -5.51 30.51
N GLU A 177 14.29 -6.37 29.60
CA GLU A 177 15.15 -7.51 29.92
C GLU A 177 16.52 -7.07 30.47
N THR A 178 17.12 -6.04 29.88
CA THR A 178 18.39 -5.47 30.36
C THR A 178 18.25 -4.88 31.78
N ARG A 179 17.08 -4.32 32.13
CA ARG A 179 16.79 -3.83 33.49
C ARG A 179 16.52 -4.96 34.47
N ALA A 180 15.89 -6.05 34.03
CA ALA A 180 15.63 -7.23 34.86
C ALA A 180 16.94 -8.00 35.17
N ALA A 181 17.85 -8.13 34.20
CA ALA A 181 19.12 -8.81 34.37
C ALA A 181 20.16 -8.06 35.24
N ARG A 182 19.91 -6.78 35.58
CA ARG A 182 20.77 -5.95 36.45
C ARG A 182 20.29 -5.88 37.91
N ARG A 183 19.19 -6.55 38.25
CA ARG A 183 18.68 -6.69 39.62
C ARG A 183 18.97 -8.08 40.14
#